data_AF-A0AAD5KHN4-F1
#
_entry.id   AF-A0AAD5KHN4-F1
#
_cell.length_a   1.000
_cell.length_b   1.000
_cell.length_c   1.000
_cell.angle_alpha   90.00
_cell.angle_beta   90.00
_cell.angle_gamma   90.00
#
_symmetry.space_group_name_H-M   'P 1'
#
loop_
_entity.id
_entity.type
_entity.pdbx_description
1 polymer ?
#
loop_
_entity_poly.entity_id
_entity_poly.type
_entity_poly.pdbx_seq_one_letter_code
_entity_poly.pdbx_strand_id
1 'polypeptide(L)'
;MMDRFLEGLPFDVQTRLKYKEFVSFEKLIEKAEMTAMAVEEAQVRSRLNAFQAKYAEPNKELIKVKEALDRLSTKVESNSHQKHLEENMEKGSYQREET
;
A
#
# COMPACT_ATOMS: atom_id res chain seq x y z
N MET A 1 -5.67 43.85 -2.02
CA MET A 1 -4.19 43.75 -1.88
C MET A 1 -3.77 42.29 -1.72
N MET A 2 -4.41 41.55 -0.82
CA MET A 2 -4.23 40.09 -0.66
C MET A 2 -4.54 39.30 -1.95
N ASP A 3 -5.61 39.66 -2.66
CA ASP A 3 -6.04 38.88 -3.84
C ASP A 3 -4.99 38.90 -4.96
N ARG A 4 -4.37 40.06 -5.21
CA ARG A 4 -3.26 40.18 -6.16
C ARG A 4 -2.03 39.38 -5.74
N PHE A 5 -1.78 39.27 -4.43
CA PHE A 5 -0.70 38.43 -3.93
C PHE A 5 -1.00 36.95 -4.18
N LEU A 6 -2.22 36.51 -3.87
CA LEU A 6 -2.68 35.15 -4.16
C LEU A 6 -2.59 34.81 -5.65
N GLU A 7 -2.94 35.75 -6.53
CA GLU A 7 -2.79 35.62 -7.99
C GLU A 7 -1.34 35.48 -8.47
N GLY A 8 -0.38 36.01 -7.71
CA GLY A 8 1.06 35.89 -7.99
C GLY A 8 1.70 34.59 -7.49
N LEU A 9 0.98 33.77 -6.71
CA LEU A 9 1.51 32.51 -6.19
C LEU A 9 1.48 31.39 -7.25
N PRO A 10 2.38 30.40 -7.15
CA PRO A 10 2.30 29.20 -7.97
C PRO A 10 0.91 28.55 -7.88
N PHE A 11 0.40 28.02 -8.99
CA PHE A 11 -0.97 27.49 -9.10
C PHE A 11 -1.35 26.51 -7.98
N ASP A 12 -0.45 25.58 -7.63
CA ASP A 12 -0.70 24.57 -6.58
C ASP A 12 -0.79 25.17 -5.16
N VAL A 13 -0.14 26.32 -4.95
CA VAL A 13 -0.22 27.08 -3.70
C VAL A 13 -1.46 27.96 -3.71
N GLN A 14 -1.69 28.70 -4.80
CA GLN A 14 -2.83 29.57 -5.00
C GLN A 14 -4.15 28.82 -4.79
N THR A 15 -4.34 27.68 -5.46
CA THR A 15 -5.59 26.89 -5.40
C THR A 15 -5.93 26.44 -3.97
N ARG A 16 -4.92 26.19 -3.13
CA ARG A 16 -5.08 25.77 -1.72
C ARG A 16 -5.38 26.93 -0.77
N LEU A 17 -5.21 28.18 -1.23
CA LEU A 17 -5.41 29.40 -0.45
C LEU A 17 -6.56 30.27 -0.98
N LYS A 18 -7.00 30.07 -2.23
CA LYS A 18 -7.98 30.91 -2.95
C LYS A 18 -9.28 31.19 -2.19
N TYR A 19 -9.75 30.23 -1.40
CA TYR A 19 -11.02 30.33 -0.66
C TYR A 19 -10.83 30.53 0.85
N LYS A 20 -9.61 30.85 1.29
CA LYS A 20 -9.31 31.11 2.70
C LYS A 20 -9.29 32.60 2.96
N GLU A 21 -9.96 33.00 4.03
CA GLU A 21 -9.86 34.35 4.54
C GLU A 21 -8.64 34.50 5.44
N PHE A 22 -7.96 35.64 5.33
CA PHE A 22 -6.79 35.97 6.12
C PHE A 22 -7.00 37.31 6.83
N VAL A 23 -6.79 37.31 8.13
CA VAL A 23 -6.92 38.50 8.99
C VAL A 23 -5.78 39.51 8.80
N SER A 24 -4.61 39.08 8.32
CA SER A 24 -3.47 39.97 8.02
C SER A 24 -2.61 39.45 6.88
N PHE A 25 -1.73 40.33 6.37
CA PHE A 25 -0.80 39.98 5.29
C PHE A 25 0.27 39.01 5.79
N GLU A 26 0.76 39.17 7.04
CA GLU A 26 1.73 38.22 7.60
C GLU A 26 1.14 36.81 7.67
N LYS A 27 -0.13 36.68 8.07
CA LYS A 27 -0.80 35.38 8.14
C LYS A 27 -0.97 34.75 6.76
N LEU A 28 -1.21 35.56 5.73
CA LEU A 28 -1.23 35.09 4.35
C LEU A 28 0.15 34.59 3.90
N ILE A 29 1.22 35.36 4.16
CA ILE A 29 2.60 34.98 3.81
C ILE A 29 2.98 33.67 4.50
N GLU A 30 2.81 33.60 5.82
CA GLU A 30 3.14 32.41 6.62
C GLU A 30 2.42 31.17 6.07
N LYS A 31 1.15 31.32 5.69
CA LYS A 31 0.38 30.20 5.13
C LYS A 31 0.82 29.85 3.70
N ALA A 32 1.19 30.83 2.90
CA ALA A 32 1.73 30.63 1.56
C ALA A 32 3.05 29.86 1.59
N GLU A 33 3.97 30.24 2.47
CA GLU A 33 5.26 29.56 2.68
C GLU A 33 5.06 28.10 3.12
N MET A 34 4.24 27.87 4.15
CA MET A 34 3.93 26.51 4.60
C MET A 34 3.29 25.66 3.51
N THR A 35 2.41 26.26 2.70
CA THR A 35 1.74 25.55 1.61
C THR A 35 2.71 25.23 0.48
N ALA A 36 3.61 26.14 0.14
CA ALA A 36 4.66 25.92 -0.85
C ALA A 36 5.60 24.77 -0.44
N MET A 37 6.07 24.78 0.82
CA MET A 37 6.89 23.69 1.37
C MET A 37 6.17 22.34 1.31
N ALA A 38 4.89 22.29 1.68
CA ALA A 38 4.12 21.06 1.64
C ALA A 38 3.88 20.53 0.21
N VAL A 39 3.75 21.42 -0.78
CA VAL A 39 3.66 21.04 -2.21
C VAL A 39 4.97 20.43 -2.68
N GLU A 40 6.09 21.09 -2.40
CA GLU A 40 7.42 20.62 -2.77
C GLU A 40 7.75 19.27 -2.11
N GLU A 41 7.50 19.12 -0.81
CA GLU A 41 7.72 17.87 -0.08
C GLU A 41 6.90 16.72 -0.70
N ALA A 42 5.63 16.96 -1.03
CA ALA A 42 4.78 15.95 -1.66
C ALA A 42 5.32 15.54 -3.04
N GLN A 43 5.82 16.49 -3.82
CA GLN A 43 6.41 16.22 -5.14
C GLN A 43 7.72 15.42 -5.01
N VAL A 44 8.59 15.79 -4.07
CA VAL A 44 9.84 15.08 -3.78
C VAL A 44 9.54 13.65 -3.31
N ARG A 45 8.61 13.47 -2.38
CA ARG A 45 8.19 12.15 -1.90
C ARG A 45 7.61 11.30 -3.01
N SER A 46 6.78 11.87 -3.88
CA SER A 46 6.25 11.16 -5.04
C SER A 46 7.36 10.68 -5.97
N ARG A 47 8.34 11.53 -6.27
CA ARG A 47 9.53 11.18 -7.07
C ARG A 47 10.36 10.09 -6.41
N LEU A 48 10.56 10.18 -5.10
CA LEU A 48 11.29 9.17 -4.32
C LEU A 48 10.57 7.82 -4.36
N ASN A 49 9.26 7.80 -4.16
CA ASN A 49 8.45 6.59 -4.21
C ASN A 49 8.46 5.97 -5.61
N ALA A 50 8.36 6.78 -6.67
CA ALA A 50 8.47 6.31 -8.04
C ALA A 50 9.87 5.74 -8.33
N PHE A 51 10.92 6.37 -7.82
CA PHE A 51 12.28 5.85 -7.91
C PHE A 51 12.42 4.51 -7.17
N GLN A 52 11.95 4.42 -5.92
CA GLN A 52 11.95 3.16 -5.17
C GLN A 52 11.12 2.09 -5.89
N ALA A 53 9.94 2.38 -6.41
CA ALA A 53 9.16 1.40 -7.15
C ALA A 53 9.88 0.89 -8.42
N LYS A 54 10.67 1.75 -9.08
CA LYS A 54 11.40 1.42 -10.30
C LYS A 54 12.72 0.70 -10.05
N TYR A 55 13.39 0.99 -8.93
CA TYR A 55 14.75 0.53 -8.63
C TYR A 55 14.86 -0.34 -7.37
N ALA A 56 13.79 -0.53 -6.60
CA ALA A 56 13.76 -1.54 -5.56
C ALA A 56 13.92 -2.89 -6.25
N GLU A 57 15.07 -3.51 -6.04
CA GLU A 57 15.25 -4.89 -6.45
C GLU A 57 14.16 -5.74 -5.78
N PRO A 58 13.46 -6.58 -6.55
CA PRO A 58 12.59 -7.57 -5.96
C PRO A 58 13.44 -8.39 -4.99
N ASN A 59 13.03 -8.46 -3.72
CA ASN A 59 13.77 -9.25 -2.74
C ASN A 59 13.63 -10.73 -3.14
N LYS A 60 14.65 -11.23 -3.84
CA LYS A 60 14.69 -12.57 -4.43
C LYS A 60 14.53 -13.66 -3.38
N GLU A 61 14.98 -13.40 -2.14
CA GLU A 61 14.80 -14.32 -1.02
C GLU A 61 13.35 -14.35 -0.56
N LEU A 62 12.71 -13.20 -0.38
CA LEU A 62 11.28 -13.12 -0.06
C LEU A 62 10.40 -13.79 -1.12
N ILE A 63 10.72 -13.63 -2.41
CA ILE A 63 10.01 -14.30 -3.51
C ILE A 63 10.14 -15.83 -3.38
N LYS A 64 11.37 -16.34 -3.19
CA LYS A 64 11.61 -17.77 -2.99
C LYS A 64 10.90 -18.33 -1.75
N VAL A 65 10.90 -17.58 -0.65
CA VAL A 65 10.20 -17.97 0.59
C VAL A 65 8.70 -18.04 0.34
N LYS A 66 8.12 -17.06 -0.37
CA LYS A 66 6.70 -17.07 -0.74
C LYS A 66 6.35 -18.29 -1.61
N GLU A 67 7.13 -18.55 -2.64
CA GLU A 67 6.93 -19.72 -3.51
C GLU A 67 7.03 -21.05 -2.74
N ALA A 68 7.99 -21.16 -1.81
CA ALA A 68 8.13 -22.33 -0.97
C ALA A 68 6.93 -22.52 -0.03
N LEU A 69 6.40 -21.43 0.53
CA LEU A 69 5.22 -21.44 1.39
C LEU A 69 3.94 -21.84 0.63
N ASP A 70 3.75 -21.32 -0.58
CA ASP A 70 2.61 -21.67 -1.44
C ASP A 70 2.63 -23.18 -1.81
N ARG A 71 3.83 -23.71 -2.13
CA ARG A 71 4.03 -25.15 -2.37
C ARG A 71 3.74 -25.98 -1.13
N LEU A 72 4.19 -25.53 0.05
CA LEU A 72 3.96 -26.24 1.30
C LEU A 72 2.46 -26.26 1.66
N SER A 73 1.76 -25.14 1.50
CA SER A 73 0.31 -25.04 1.76
C SER A 73 -0.47 -26.02 0.88
N THR A 74 -0.18 -26.03 -0.42
CA THR A 74 -0.80 -26.98 -1.37
C THR A 74 -0.54 -28.43 -0.96
N LYS A 75 0.67 -28.73 -0.47
CA LYS A 75 1.03 -30.08 -0.04
C LYS A 75 0.34 -30.50 1.26
N VAL A 76 0.19 -29.58 2.21
CA VAL A 76 -0.55 -29.82 3.45
C VAL A 76 -2.03 -30.08 3.16
N GLU A 77 -2.64 -29.29 2.28
CA GLU A 77 -4.04 -29.50 1.85
C GLU A 77 -4.23 -30.85 1.17
N SER A 78 -3.36 -31.21 0.23
CA SER A 78 -3.40 -32.50 -0.46
C SER A 78 -3.23 -33.68 0.50
N ASN A 79 -2.26 -33.59 1.43
CA ASN A 79 -2.07 -34.62 2.46
C ASN A 79 -3.28 -34.76 3.38
N SER A 80 -3.93 -33.66 3.73
CA SER A 80 -5.16 -33.67 4.54
C SER A 80 -6.29 -34.41 3.81
N HIS A 81 -6.48 -34.12 2.52
CA HIS A 81 -7.47 -34.81 1.68
C HIS A 81 -7.16 -36.30 1.55
N GLN A 82 -5.90 -36.66 1.33
CA GLN A 82 -5.48 -38.06 1.23
C GLN A 82 -5.74 -38.81 2.54
N LYS A 83 -5.36 -38.22 3.69
CA LYS A 83 -5.59 -38.83 5.00
C LYS A 83 -7.08 -39.06 5.28
N HIS A 84 -7.93 -38.10 4.91
CA HIS A 84 -9.38 -38.26 5.05
C HIS A 84 -9.95 -39.39 4.17
N LEU A 85 -9.42 -39.57 2.96
CA LEU A 85 -9.81 -40.69 2.08
C LEU A 85 -9.36 -42.04 2.66
N GLU A 86 -8.14 -42.13 3.19
CA GLU A 86 -7.60 -43.33 3.85
C GLU A 86 -8.42 -43.72 5.09
N GLU A 87 -8.72 -42.77 5.99
CA GLU A 87 -9.55 -43.02 7.18
C GLU A 87 -10.97 -43.51 6.83
N ASN A 88 -11.54 -43.03 5.72
CA ASN A 88 -12.88 -43.46 5.28
C ASN A 88 -12.86 -44.86 4.65
N MET A 89 -11.79 -45.23 3.94
CA MET A 89 -11.62 -46.60 3.44
C MET A 89 -11.44 -47.59 4.59
N GLU A 90 -10.65 -47.25 5.60
CA GLU A 90 -10.42 -48.10 6.78
C GLU A 90 -11.73 -48.34 7.57
N LYS A 91 -12.50 -47.28 7.84
CA LYS A 91 -13.81 -47.38 8.50
C LYS A 91 -14.83 -48.21 7.69
N GLY A 92 -14.80 -48.11 6.37
CA GLY A 92 -15.66 -48.87 5.46
C GLY A 92 -15.26 -50.34 5.27
N SER A 93 -14.04 -50.74 5.65
CA SER A 93 -13.63 -52.15 5.74
C SER A 93 -14.04 -52.79 7.06
N TYR A 94 -13.90 -52.10 8.20
CA TYR A 94 -14.31 -52.65 9.50
C TYR A 94 -15.82 -52.91 9.58
N GLN A 95 -16.66 -52.07 8.94
CA GLN A 95 -18.11 -52.29 8.92
C GLN A 95 -18.56 -53.44 8.00
N ARG A 96 -17.70 -53.93 7.09
CA ARG A 96 -18.02 -55.05 6.19
C ARG A 96 -17.61 -56.41 6.75
N GLU A 97 -16.71 -56.45 7.72
CA GLU A 97 -16.28 -57.69 8.38
C GLU A 97 -17.17 -58.09 9.57
N GLU A 98 -18.09 -57.21 10.01
CA GLU A 98 -19.05 -57.45 11.09
C GLU A 98 -20.47 -57.85 10.63
N THR A 99 -20.67 -58.12 9.33
CA THR A 99 -21.93 -58.63 8.74
C THR A 99 -21.70 -59.95 8.02
#